data_AF-A0A9E0I4Y0-F1
#
_entry.id   AF-A0A9E0I4Y0-F1
#
_cell.length_a   1.000
_cell.length_b   1.000
_cell.length_c   1.000
_cell.angle_alpha   90.00
_cell.angle_beta   90.00
_cell.angle_gamma   90.00
#
_symmetry.space_group_name_H-M   'P 1'
#
loop_
_entity.id
_entity.type
_entity.pdbx_description
1 polymer ?
#
loop_
_entity_poly.entity_id
_entity_poly.type
_entity_poly.pdbx_seq_one_letter_code
_entity_poly.pdbx_strand_id
1 'polypeptide(L)'
;VARRNFNARSETAATRPNFRDAWRRGQRCIIPAECFYLHRVDKGKATRWQIARTDGAPMGIAGLWSLGWSHNGTPVPSFTLLTVNADDHPLLSTFHKPEDEKRMVVILDDADYENWLNCPVEAMSGMMTRYPAASLTAEPAP
;
A
#
# COMPACT_ATOMS: atom_id res chain seq x y z
N VAL A 1 2.02 -14.38 -15.21
CA VAL A 1 1.80 -13.28 -14.25
C VAL A 1 1.79 -13.87 -12.85
N ALA A 2 2.73 -13.48 -11.98
CA ALA A 2 2.75 -13.98 -10.59
C ALA A 2 1.48 -13.53 -9.87
N ARG A 3 0.70 -14.48 -9.32
CA ARG A 3 -0.66 -14.26 -8.79
C ARG A 3 -0.75 -13.38 -7.52
N ARG A 4 0.34 -12.84 -6.96
CA ARG A 4 0.36 -12.24 -5.60
C ARG A 4 1.32 -11.05 -5.38
N ASN A 5 1.57 -10.21 -6.38
CA ASN A 5 2.48 -9.05 -6.22
C ASN A 5 1.76 -7.68 -6.23
N PHE A 6 0.45 -7.66 -5.98
CA PHE A 6 -0.30 -6.40 -5.91
C PHE A 6 0.21 -5.49 -4.78
N ASN A 7 0.63 -6.08 -3.67
CA ASN A 7 1.19 -5.38 -2.52
C ASN A 7 2.61 -5.89 -2.20
N ALA A 8 3.47 -4.98 -1.79
CA ALA A 8 4.81 -5.25 -1.28
C ALA A 8 4.89 -4.90 0.20
N ARG A 9 5.47 -5.80 1.01
CA ARG A 9 5.79 -5.54 2.41
C ARG A 9 7.03 -4.67 2.47
N SER A 10 6.92 -3.45 2.99
CA SER A 10 8.01 -2.47 2.99
C SER A 10 9.26 -2.98 3.70
N GLU A 11 9.08 -3.79 4.74
CA GLU A 11 10.14 -4.43 5.54
C GLU A 11 11.04 -5.37 4.70
N THR A 12 10.53 -5.87 3.58
CA THR A 12 11.26 -6.83 2.71
C THR A 12 11.31 -6.41 1.25
N ALA A 13 10.74 -5.25 0.89
CA ALA A 13 10.69 -4.78 -0.49
C ALA A 13 12.10 -4.60 -1.09
N ALA A 14 13.07 -4.16 -0.27
CA ALA A 14 14.45 -3.99 -0.69
C ALA A 14 15.21 -5.31 -0.97
N THR A 15 14.70 -6.46 -0.53
CA THR A 15 15.41 -7.75 -0.64
C THR A 15 14.66 -8.80 -1.46
N ARG A 16 13.32 -8.71 -1.52
CA ARG A 16 12.48 -9.65 -2.28
C ARG A 16 12.73 -9.52 -3.78
N PRO A 17 12.95 -10.64 -4.52
CA PRO A 17 13.28 -10.60 -5.95
C PRO A 17 12.30 -9.80 -6.82
N ASN A 18 11.02 -9.80 -6.48
CA ASN A 18 9.98 -9.11 -7.24
C ASN A 18 10.01 -7.57 -7.10
N PHE A 19 10.69 -7.05 -6.07
CA PHE A 19 10.62 -5.64 -5.69
C PHE A 19 11.99 -4.97 -5.52
N ARG A 20 13.03 -5.74 -5.17
CA ARG A 20 14.38 -5.24 -4.82
C ARG A 20 14.99 -4.36 -5.90
N ASP A 21 14.76 -4.69 -7.17
CA ASP A 21 15.32 -3.97 -8.30
C ASP A 21 14.64 -2.60 -8.46
N ALA A 22 13.31 -2.55 -8.33
CA ALA A 22 12.55 -1.30 -8.37
C ALA A 22 12.91 -0.40 -7.17
N TRP A 23 13.03 -0.99 -5.98
CA TRP A 23 13.49 -0.30 -4.78
C TRP A 23 14.88 0.30 -4.98
N ARG A 24 15.87 -0.51 -5.36
CA ARG A 24 17.26 -0.08 -5.54
C ARG A 24 17.41 1.03 -6.59
N ARG A 25 16.57 1.01 -7.63
CA ARG A 25 16.59 2.01 -8.72
C ARG A 25 15.75 3.25 -8.39
N GLY A 26 15.11 3.32 -7.22
CA GLY A 26 14.23 4.45 -6.86
C GLY A 26 13.00 4.58 -7.75
N GLN A 27 12.52 3.48 -8.35
CA GLN A 27 11.34 3.47 -9.24
C GLN A 27 10.05 3.58 -8.43
N ARG A 28 9.80 4.79 -7.94
CA ARG A 28 8.68 5.13 -7.05
C ARG A 28 7.52 5.70 -7.85
N CYS A 29 6.32 5.44 -7.37
CA CYS A 29 5.10 6.05 -7.88
C CYS A 29 4.15 6.38 -6.72
N ILE A 30 3.16 7.22 -7.01
CA ILE A 30 2.03 7.51 -6.14
C ILE A 30 0.80 6.95 -6.85
N ILE A 31 0.03 6.13 -6.14
CA ILE A 31 -1.23 5.57 -6.62
C ILE A 31 -2.35 6.43 -6.02
N PRO A 32 -3.01 7.29 -6.82
CA PRO A 32 -4.16 8.04 -6.34
C PRO A 32 -5.36 7.10 -6.16
N ALA A 33 -6.04 7.20 -5.01
CA ALA A 33 -7.24 6.44 -4.74
C ALA A 33 -8.22 7.26 -3.88
N GLU A 34 -9.50 7.30 -4.24
CA GLU A 34 -10.53 7.92 -3.38
C GLU A 34 -10.70 7.14 -2.06
N CYS A 35 -10.57 5.82 -2.14
CA CYS A 35 -10.67 4.91 -1.03
C CYS A 35 -10.00 3.57 -1.37
N PHE A 36 -9.86 2.71 -0.36
CA PHE A 36 -9.56 1.29 -0.56
C PHE A 36 -10.53 0.43 0.24
N TYR A 37 -10.62 -0.85 -0.10
CA TYR A 37 -11.58 -1.76 0.50
C TYR A 37 -10.88 -2.88 1.27
N LEU A 38 -11.32 -3.09 2.50
CA LEU A 38 -10.92 -4.23 3.32
C LEU A 38 -12.15 -5.05 3.71
N HIS A 39 -11.92 -6.29 4.09
CA HIS A 39 -12.96 -7.12 4.67
C HIS A 39 -12.79 -7.17 6.18
N ARG A 40 -13.87 -6.97 6.93
CA ARG A 40 -13.92 -7.24 8.36
C ARG A 40 -14.67 -8.56 8.57
N VAL A 41 -14.09 -9.47 9.33
CA VAL A 41 -14.73 -10.74 9.66
C VAL A 41 -15.36 -10.63 11.04
N ASP A 42 -16.68 -10.68 11.09
CA ASP A 42 -17.45 -10.73 12.34
C ASP A 42 -18.34 -11.98 12.35
N LYS A 43 -18.27 -12.77 13.43
CA LYS A 43 -18.99 -14.05 13.59
C LYS A 43 -18.89 -14.96 12.36
N GLY A 44 -17.71 -15.02 11.74
CA GLY A 44 -17.44 -15.85 10.56
C GLY A 44 -17.94 -15.29 9.23
N LYS A 45 -18.59 -14.12 9.21
CA LYS A 45 -19.03 -13.44 8.00
C LYS A 45 -18.05 -12.33 7.63
N ALA A 46 -17.53 -12.37 6.41
CA ALA A 46 -16.76 -11.27 5.84
C ALA A 46 -17.71 -10.21 5.28
N THR A 47 -17.64 -9.00 5.82
CA THR A 47 -18.29 -7.81 5.26
C THR A 47 -17.23 -6.91 4.65
N ARG A 48 -17.49 -6.36 3.46
CA ARG A 48 -16.62 -5.38 2.82
C ARG A 48 -16.85 -3.99 3.42
N TRP A 49 -15.76 -3.27 3.63
CA TRP A 49 -15.76 -1.92 4.16
C TRP A 49 -14.89 -1.03 3.28
N GLN A 50 -15.35 0.19 3.07
CA GLN A 50 -14.61 1.26 2.45
C GLN A 50 -13.80 1.99 3.52
N ILE A 51 -12.52 2.24 3.24
CA ILE A 51 -11.62 3.08 4.03
C ILE A 51 -11.26 4.31 3.20
N ALA A 52 -11.52 5.50 3.73
CA ALA A 52 -11.29 6.77 3.05
C ALA A 52 -10.70 7.81 4.02
N ARG A 53 -10.21 8.95 3.50
CA ARG A 53 -9.80 10.07 4.35
C ARG A 53 -11.02 10.79 4.92
N THR A 54 -10.89 11.25 6.16
CA THR A 54 -11.91 12.06 6.85
C THR A 54 -12.15 13.42 6.22
N ASP A 55 -11.16 13.99 5.53
CA ASP A 55 -11.25 15.28 4.84
C ASP A 55 -11.89 15.21 3.44
N GLY A 56 -12.24 14.01 2.97
CA GLY A 56 -12.83 13.78 1.64
C GLY A 56 -11.85 13.92 0.48
N ALA A 57 -10.57 14.20 0.72
CA ALA A 57 -9.55 14.24 -0.32
C ALA A 57 -9.14 12.81 -0.75
N PRO A 58 -8.63 12.63 -1.98
CA PRO A 58 -8.04 11.37 -2.39
C PRO A 58 -6.76 11.07 -1.60
N MET A 59 -6.41 9.79 -1.54
CA MET A 59 -5.21 9.27 -0.90
C MET A 59 -4.08 9.15 -1.94
N GLY A 60 -2.88 9.59 -1.58
CA GLY A 60 -1.66 9.25 -2.31
C GLY A 60 -1.00 8.03 -1.69
N ILE A 61 -1.15 6.85 -2.31
CA ILE A 61 -0.55 5.61 -1.79
C ILE A 61 0.86 5.45 -2.37
N ALA A 62 1.85 5.24 -1.50
CA ALA A 62 3.21 4.96 -1.91
C ALA A 62 3.32 3.61 -2.62
N GLY A 63 3.99 3.58 -3.77
CA GLY A 63 4.22 2.35 -4.51
C GLY A 63 5.54 2.32 -5.26
N LEU A 64 5.84 1.14 -5.79
CA LEU A 64 6.95 0.94 -6.72
C LEU A 64 6.40 0.61 -8.09
N TRP A 65 7.11 1.02 -9.14
CA TRP A 65 6.82 0.62 -10.50
C TRP A 65 8.00 -0.12 -11.12
N SER A 66 7.72 -0.95 -12.12
CA SER A 66 8.73 -1.58 -12.95
C SER A 66 8.18 -1.84 -14.36
N LEU A 67 9.10 -2.05 -15.30
CA LEU A 67 8.76 -2.46 -16.66
C LEU A 67 9.11 -3.94 -16.81
N GLY A 68 8.08 -4.78 -16.87
CA GLY A 68 8.22 -6.18 -17.25
C GLY A 68 8.20 -6.35 -18.76
N TRP A 69 8.35 -7.59 -19.22
CA TRP A 69 8.24 -7.96 -20.63
C TRP A 69 7.28 -9.14 -20.77
N SER A 70 6.37 -9.06 -21.72
CA SER A 70 5.51 -10.18 -22.11
C SER A 70 6.27 -11.20 -22.98
N HIS A 71 5.65 -12.36 -23.24
CA HIS A 71 6.26 -13.42 -24.06
C HIS A 71 6.58 -12.98 -25.50
N ASN A 72 5.87 -11.99 -26.03
CA ASN A 72 6.10 -11.40 -27.36
C ASN A 72 7.04 -10.18 -27.33
N GLY A 73 7.74 -9.95 -26.21
CA GLY A 73 8.71 -8.85 -26.09
C GLY A 73 8.08 -7.45 -26.01
N THR A 74 6.79 -7.35 -25.66
CA THR A 74 6.15 -6.06 -25.40
C THR A 74 6.44 -5.62 -23.95
N PRO A 75 6.82 -4.36 -23.72
CA PRO A 75 6.98 -3.86 -22.36
C PRO A 75 5.62 -3.81 -21.65
N VAL A 76 5.57 -4.30 -20.41
CA VAL A 76 4.38 -4.31 -19.57
C VAL A 76 4.65 -3.46 -18.33
N PRO A 77 4.13 -2.22 -18.26
CA PRO A 77 4.24 -1.42 -17.06
C PRO A 77 3.47 -2.09 -15.93
N SER A 78 4.08 -2.14 -14.75
CA SER A 78 3.51 -2.76 -13.56
C SER A 78 3.82 -1.90 -12.34
N PHE A 79 2.95 -1.96 -11.35
CA PHE A 79 3.18 -1.31 -10.06
C PHE A 79 2.70 -2.19 -8.91
N THR A 80 3.12 -1.82 -7.70
CA THR A 80 2.74 -2.48 -6.45
C THR A 80 2.55 -1.43 -5.36
N LEU A 81 1.63 -1.69 -4.43
CA LEU A 81 1.38 -0.82 -3.28
C LEU A 81 2.30 -1.22 -2.15
N LEU A 82 3.01 -0.27 -1.55
CA LEU A 82 3.79 -0.52 -0.34
C LEU A 82 2.86 -0.63 0.86
N THR A 83 3.16 -1.56 1.75
CA THR A 83 2.38 -1.81 2.97
C THR A 83 3.28 -1.87 4.18
N VAL A 84 2.73 -1.51 5.34
CA VAL A 84 3.37 -1.64 6.66
C VAL A 84 2.48 -2.48 7.58
N ASN A 85 3.08 -3.02 8.65
CA ASN A 85 2.33 -3.72 9.68
C ASN A 85 1.29 -2.78 10.33
N ALA A 86 0.13 -3.33 10.65
CA ALA A 86 -1.00 -2.62 11.24
C ALA A 86 -1.65 -3.40 12.41
N ASP A 87 -0.92 -4.33 13.03
CA ASP A 87 -1.47 -5.16 14.13
C ASP A 87 -1.92 -4.29 15.31
N ASP A 88 -1.18 -3.21 15.60
CA ASP A 88 -1.51 -2.25 16.66
C ASP A 88 -2.19 -0.97 16.12
N HIS A 89 -2.62 -0.95 14.85
CA HIS A 89 -3.25 0.25 14.28
C HIS A 89 -4.70 0.38 14.79
N PRO A 90 -5.11 1.49 15.46
CA PRO A 90 -6.40 1.58 16.16
C PRO A 90 -7.64 1.27 15.31
N LEU A 91 -7.59 1.53 14.00
CA LEU A 91 -8.69 1.22 13.07
C LEU A 91 -8.46 -0.09 12.30
N LEU A 92 -7.24 -0.27 11.77
CA LEU A 92 -6.96 -1.26 10.72
C LEU A 92 -6.64 -2.65 11.28
N SER A 93 -6.30 -2.73 12.57
CA SER A 93 -6.12 -4.00 13.28
C SER A 93 -7.40 -4.83 13.36
N THR A 94 -8.56 -4.20 13.15
CA THR A 94 -9.88 -4.85 13.24
C THR A 94 -10.34 -5.50 11.93
N PHE A 95 -9.57 -5.34 10.84
CA PHE A 95 -9.87 -5.90 9.51
C PHE A 95 -9.12 -7.20 9.24
N HIS A 96 -9.44 -7.88 8.14
CA HIS A 96 -9.01 -9.24 7.79
C HIS A 96 -9.44 -10.28 8.82
N LYS A 97 -8.98 -11.54 8.64
CA LYS A 97 -9.25 -12.59 9.62
C LYS A 97 -8.41 -12.34 10.89
N PRO A 98 -8.90 -12.72 12.07
CA PRO A 98 -8.17 -12.53 13.33
C PRO A 98 -6.74 -13.06 13.30
N GLU A 99 -6.52 -14.23 12.69
CA GLU A 99 -5.23 -14.92 12.60
C GLU A 99 -4.24 -14.35 11.57
N ASP A 100 -4.71 -13.50 10.66
CA ASP A 100 -3.85 -12.90 9.63
C ASP A 100 -3.06 -11.72 10.22
N GLU A 101 -1.80 -11.56 9.84
CA GLU A 101 -1.07 -10.31 10.09
C GLU A 101 -1.82 -9.13 9.43
N LYS A 102 -2.06 -8.07 10.21
CA LYS A 102 -2.78 -6.90 9.74
C LYS A 102 -1.83 -5.99 9.00
N ARG A 103 -2.24 -5.49 7.85
CA ARG A 103 -1.44 -4.64 6.99
C ARG A 103 -2.23 -3.42 6.58
N MET A 104 -1.53 -2.30 6.41
CA MET A 104 -2.08 -1.11 5.79
C MET A 104 -1.21 -0.69 4.63
N VAL A 105 -1.84 -0.10 3.60
CA VAL A 105 -1.11 0.62 2.56
C VAL A 105 -0.43 1.84 3.17
N VAL A 106 0.74 2.20 2.66
CA VAL A 106 1.45 3.43 3.06
C VAL A 106 0.77 4.59 2.35
N ILE A 107 -0.05 5.33 3.08
CA ILE A 107 -0.65 6.59 2.60
C ILE A 107 0.32 7.70 2.96
N LEU A 108 0.71 8.48 1.96
CA LEU A 108 1.59 9.63 2.09
C LEU A 108 0.77 10.85 2.51
N ASP A 109 1.34 11.70 3.37
CA ASP A 109 0.83 13.06 3.56
C ASP A 109 1.02 13.86 2.26
N ASP A 110 0.09 14.77 1.98
CA ASP A 110 0.10 15.53 0.71
C ASP A 110 1.39 16.35 0.54
N ALA A 111 1.97 16.81 1.64
CA ALA A 111 3.24 17.53 1.66
C ALA A 111 4.46 16.65 1.31
N ASP A 112 4.33 15.32 1.43
CA ASP A 112 5.42 14.37 1.23
C ASP A 112 5.44 13.77 -0.19
N TYR A 113 4.54 14.15 -1.09
CA TYR A 113 4.50 13.60 -2.45
C TYR A 113 5.79 13.85 -3.23
N GLU A 114 6.28 15.09 -3.24
CA GLU A 114 7.53 15.45 -3.91
C GLU A 114 8.73 14.78 -3.23
N ASN A 115 8.73 14.75 -1.90
CA ASN A 115 9.79 14.09 -1.14
C ASN A 115 9.84 12.59 -1.46
N TRP A 116 8.68 11.93 -1.53
CA TRP A 116 8.59 10.51 -1.88
C TRP A 116 9.18 10.24 -3.25
N LEU A 117 8.84 11.05 -4.26
CA LEU A 117 9.31 10.82 -5.63
C LEU A 117 10.82 11.09 -5.81
N ASN A 118 11.42 11.93 -4.96
CA ASN A 118 12.75 12.48 -5.19
C ASN A 118 13.80 12.18 -4.13
N CYS A 119 13.44 11.74 -2.91
CA CYS A 119 14.42 11.51 -1.84
C CYS A 119 15.46 10.43 -2.23
N PRO A 120 16.65 10.40 -1.60
CA PRO A 120 17.61 9.32 -1.80
C PRO A 120 16.99 7.94 -1.49
N VAL A 121 17.43 6.89 -2.18
CA VAL A 121 16.87 5.52 -2.02
C VAL A 121 16.97 5.04 -0.57
N GLU A 122 18.05 5.44 0.12
CA GLU A 122 18.32 5.13 1.51
C GLU A 122 17.29 5.75 2.46
N ALA A 123 16.72 6.91 2.08
CA ALA A 123 15.72 7.63 2.86
C ALA A 123 14.29 7.10 2.67
N MET A 124 14.03 6.30 1.62
CA MET A 124 12.69 5.76 1.32
C MET A 124 12.07 5.00 2.50
N SER A 125 12.89 4.22 3.22
CA SER A 125 12.42 3.42 4.36
C SER A 125 11.85 4.27 5.49
N GLY A 126 12.35 5.50 5.67
CA GLY A 126 11.84 6.44 6.68
C GLY A 126 10.43 6.96 6.39
N MET A 127 9.96 6.84 5.14
CA MET A 127 8.62 7.25 4.72
C MET A 127 7.59 6.13 4.85
N MET A 128 8.00 4.94 5.30
CA MET A 128 7.11 3.78 5.47
C MET A 128 6.40 3.87 6.82
N THR A 129 5.55 4.89 6.96
CA THR A 129 4.83 5.20 8.20
C THR A 129 3.38 4.72 8.16
N ARG A 130 2.77 4.63 9.34
CA ARG A 130 1.34 4.34 9.51
C ARG A 130 0.57 5.64 9.48
N TYR A 131 -0.32 5.80 8.50
CA TYR A 131 -1.23 6.94 8.43
C TYR A 131 -2.15 6.99 9.66
N PRO A 132 -2.45 8.17 10.23
CA PRO A 132 -3.22 8.26 11.47
C PRO A 132 -4.64 7.71 11.35
N ALA A 133 -5.05 6.85 12.29
CA ALA A 133 -6.40 6.31 12.36
C ALA A 133 -7.47 7.42 12.45
N ALA A 134 -7.19 8.51 13.18
CA ALA A 134 -8.10 9.64 13.33
C ALA A 134 -8.34 10.40 12.01
N SER A 135 -7.46 10.21 11.01
CA SER A 135 -7.60 10.81 9.69
C SER A 135 -8.33 9.89 8.69
N LEU A 136 -8.79 8.72 9.12
CA LEU A 136 -9.47 7.73 8.30
C LEU A 136 -10.90 7.47 8.78
N THR A 137 -11.82 7.29 7.83
CA THR A 137 -13.15 6.74 8.08
C THR A 137 -13.22 5.28 7.63
N ALA A 138 -14.13 4.51 8.22
CA ALA A 138 -14.45 3.17 7.79
C ALA A 138 -15.95 2.95 7.80
N GLU A 139 -16.52 2.63 6.64
CA GLU A 139 -17.97 2.42 6.47
C GLU A 139 -18.24 1.11 5.73
N PRO A 140 -19.29 0.34 6.09
CA PRO A 140 -19.69 -0.83 5.30
C PRO A 140 -20.02 -0.40 3.87
N ALA A 141 -19.48 -1.11 2.89
CA ALA A 141 -19.73 -0.84 1.47
C ALA A 141 -20.21 -2.12 0.76
N PRO A 142 -21.11 -2.02 -0.23
CA PRO A 142 -21.57 -3.16 -1.01
C PRO A 142 -20.44 -3.91 -1.74
#